data_AF-A0A5S6PZS2-F1
#
_entry.id   AF-A0A5S6PZS2-F1
#
_cell.length_a   1.000
_cell.length_b   1.000
_cell.length_c   1.000
_cell.angle_alpha   90.00
_cell.angle_beta   90.00
_cell.angle_gamma   90.00
#
_symmetry.space_group_name_H-M   'P 1'
#
loop_
_entity.id
_entity.type
_entity.pdbx_description
1 polymer ?
#
loop_
_entity_poly.entity_id
_entity_poly.type
_entity_poly.pdbx_seq_one_letter_code
_entity_poly.pdbx_strand_id
1 'polypeptide(L)'
;MRKLIVKSVRKEILFQLGRLKHHPSVFVWSANNENELGINEWFHGKANRSKYHSDYLTLYKDLLGDTVSKVDFKSRPFLLSSPTNGVETFQVGGISENPNSEFYGDMHYYTFSDMWPPFEPPVARCISEFGFQSLPFVETLKSAGFEQKDFNFNSQSLLHRQHHSLAHASMASRSQVTVIFGVGYS
;
A
#
# COMPACT_ATOMS: atom_id res chain seq x y z
N MET A 1 16.97 -17.15 3.65
CA MET A 1 17.46 -15.77 3.43
C MET A 1 18.99 -15.67 3.53
N ARG A 2 19.66 -14.81 2.75
CA ARG A 2 21.14 -14.62 2.84
C ARG A 2 21.52 -13.87 4.11
N LYS A 3 22.50 -14.36 4.89
CA LYS A 3 22.94 -13.76 6.18
C LYS A 3 23.36 -12.28 6.06
N LEU A 4 23.95 -11.88 4.93
CA LEU A 4 24.36 -10.50 4.69
C LEU A 4 23.18 -9.53 4.65
N ILE A 5 22.06 -9.94 4.03
CA ILE A 5 20.84 -9.12 3.94
C ILE A 5 20.26 -8.91 5.35
N VAL A 6 20.09 -9.99 6.10
CA VAL A 6 19.58 -9.92 7.49
C VAL A 6 20.44 -9.01 8.37
N LYS A 7 21.76 -9.07 8.23
CA LYS A 7 22.68 -8.20 8.98
C LYS A 7 22.53 -6.73 8.59
N SER A 8 22.37 -6.45 7.30
CA SER A 8 22.16 -5.09 6.79
C SER A 8 20.84 -4.53 7.32
N VAL A 9 19.75 -5.27 7.14
CA VAL A 9 18.41 -4.87 7.59
C VAL A 9 18.37 -4.68 9.10
N ARG A 10 19.00 -5.56 9.90
CA ARG A 10 19.07 -5.37 11.36
C ARG A 10 19.70 -4.03 11.76
N LYS A 11 20.77 -3.63 11.08
CA LYS A 11 21.44 -2.35 11.36
C LYS A 11 20.52 -1.18 11.04
N GLU A 12 19.84 -1.24 9.91
CA GLU A 12 18.85 -0.23 9.49
C GLU A 12 17.73 -0.09 10.52
N ILE A 13 17.12 -1.21 10.93
CA ILE A 13 16.02 -1.23 11.91
C ILE A 13 16.44 -0.56 13.21
N LEU A 14 17.56 -0.99 13.79
CA LEU A 14 18.04 -0.43 15.06
C LEU A 14 18.32 1.06 14.96
N PHE A 15 18.92 1.49 13.84
CA PHE A 15 19.17 2.90 13.58
C PHE A 15 17.86 3.70 13.48
N GLN A 16 16.89 3.23 12.68
CA GLN A 16 15.63 3.94 12.46
C GLN A 16 14.77 3.98 13.73
N LEU A 17 14.67 2.87 14.48
CA LEU A 17 13.94 2.86 15.75
C LEU A 17 14.58 3.80 16.77
N GLY A 18 15.91 3.79 16.88
CA GLY A 18 16.63 4.73 17.76
C GLY A 18 16.37 6.20 17.40
N ARG A 19 16.30 6.51 16.10
CA ARG A 19 16.04 7.85 15.58
C ARG A 19 14.59 8.30 15.78
N LEU A 20 13.62 7.39 15.55
CA LEU A 20 12.21 7.77 15.39
C LEU A 20 11.33 7.52 16.64
N LYS A 21 11.70 6.60 17.54
CA LYS A 21 10.85 6.22 18.68
C LYS A 21 10.53 7.35 19.67
N HIS A 22 11.28 8.45 19.64
CA HIS A 22 11.06 9.60 20.50
C HIS A 22 9.99 10.56 19.96
N HIS A 23 9.47 10.32 18.75
CA HIS A 23 8.43 11.16 18.14
C HIS A 23 7.03 10.64 18.51
N PRO A 24 6.18 11.44 19.18
CA PRO A 24 4.82 11.03 19.53
C PRO A 24 3.88 10.93 18.31
N SER A 25 4.25 11.55 17.18
CA SER A 25 3.52 11.43 15.92
C SER A 25 3.57 10.03 15.30
N VAL A 26 4.58 9.23 15.67
CA VAL A 26 4.61 7.80 15.32
C VAL A 26 3.72 7.09 16.33
N PHE A 27 2.63 6.47 15.90
CA PHE A 27 1.69 5.78 16.78
C PHE A 27 1.63 4.26 16.56
N VAL A 28 2.23 3.76 15.47
CA VAL A 28 2.31 2.34 15.12
C VAL A 28 3.57 2.05 14.31
N TRP A 29 4.12 0.86 14.48
CA TRP A 29 5.18 0.33 13.61
C TRP A 29 4.57 -0.72 12.67
N SER A 30 4.51 -0.44 11.36
CA SER A 30 4.14 -1.44 10.36
C SER A 30 5.39 -1.97 9.66
N ALA A 31 5.46 -3.28 9.48
CA ALA A 31 6.67 -3.95 9.00
C ALA A 31 6.92 -3.82 7.50
N ASN A 32 5.85 -3.76 6.72
CA ASN A 32 5.89 -3.71 5.26
C ASN A 32 4.53 -3.29 4.70
N ASN A 33 4.53 -2.97 3.41
CA ASN A 33 3.33 -2.78 2.62
C ASN A 33 2.99 -4.06 1.86
N GLU A 34 1.77 -4.54 2.01
CA GLU A 34 1.08 -5.58 1.22
C GLU A 34 1.75 -6.94 1.08
N ASN A 35 2.88 -7.20 1.74
CA ASN A 35 3.60 -8.47 1.53
C ASN A 35 2.87 -9.67 2.14
N GLU A 36 2.03 -9.49 3.17
CA GLU A 36 1.17 -10.56 3.69
C GLU A 36 0.10 -10.96 2.65
N LEU A 37 -0.45 -9.99 1.93
CA LEU A 37 -1.40 -10.23 0.84
C LEU A 37 -0.67 -10.83 -0.39
N GLY A 38 0.42 -10.21 -0.80
CA GLY A 38 1.18 -10.59 -2.00
C GLY A 38 1.78 -12.00 -1.92
N ILE A 39 2.18 -12.46 -0.74
CA ILE A 39 2.69 -13.83 -0.57
C ILE A 39 1.60 -14.89 -0.75
N ASN A 40 0.34 -14.53 -0.55
CA ASN A 40 -0.80 -15.39 -0.79
C ASN A 40 -1.27 -15.33 -2.26
N GLU A 41 -1.25 -14.15 -2.88
CA GLU A 41 -1.99 -13.91 -4.12
C GLU A 41 -1.15 -13.54 -5.35
N TRP A 42 -0.06 -12.78 -5.20
CA TRP A 42 0.54 -12.04 -6.34
C TRP A 42 1.81 -12.66 -6.89
N PHE A 43 2.68 -13.21 -6.04
CA PHE A 43 3.97 -13.67 -6.51
C PHE A 43 3.81 -14.98 -7.30
N HIS A 44 4.02 -14.90 -8.62
CA HIS A 44 3.86 -16.01 -9.55
C HIS A 44 4.86 -17.14 -9.25
N GLY A 45 4.35 -18.23 -8.69
CA GLY A 45 5.06 -19.50 -8.55
C GLY A 45 4.74 -20.20 -7.24
N LYS A 46 3.91 -21.27 -7.29
CA LYS A 46 3.76 -22.19 -6.14
C LYS A 46 5.07 -22.91 -5.78
N ALA A 47 6.03 -22.93 -6.72
CA ALA A 47 7.37 -23.45 -6.48
C ALA A 47 8.02 -22.63 -5.34
N ASN A 48 8.37 -23.32 -4.25
CA ASN A 48 8.99 -22.74 -3.06
C ASN A 48 8.10 -21.85 -2.18
N ARG A 49 6.76 -21.95 -2.24
CA ARG A 49 5.85 -21.23 -1.32
C ARG A 49 6.30 -21.33 0.15
N SER A 50 6.64 -22.53 0.63
CA SER A 50 7.13 -22.73 2.00
C SER A 50 8.41 -21.95 2.30
N LYS A 51 9.32 -21.82 1.31
CA LYS A 51 10.53 -21.03 1.45
C LYS A 51 10.21 -19.54 1.55
N TYR A 52 9.31 -19.03 0.71
CA TYR A 52 8.92 -17.63 0.76
C TYR A 52 8.22 -17.29 2.07
N HIS A 53 7.29 -18.14 2.53
CA HIS A 53 6.63 -17.96 3.83
C HIS A 53 7.66 -17.95 4.97
N SER A 54 8.63 -18.88 4.94
CA SER A 54 9.70 -18.92 5.92
C SER A 54 10.58 -17.65 5.86
N ASP A 55 10.94 -17.18 4.66
CA ASP A 55 11.74 -15.96 4.50
C ASP A 55 10.96 -14.70 4.95
N TYR A 56 9.64 -14.62 4.70
CA TYR A 56 8.76 -13.57 5.20
C TYR A 56 8.74 -13.52 6.73
N LEU A 57 8.47 -14.66 7.39
CA LEU A 57 8.43 -14.75 8.85
C LEU A 57 9.80 -14.44 9.46
N THR A 58 10.89 -14.94 8.86
CA THR A 58 12.26 -14.65 9.30
C THR A 58 12.54 -13.14 9.30
N LEU A 59 12.05 -12.40 8.29
CA LEU A 59 12.34 -10.98 8.14
C LEU A 59 11.44 -10.10 9.00
N TYR A 60 10.13 -10.31 8.94
CA TYR A 60 9.17 -9.39 9.55
C TYR A 60 8.82 -9.77 10.98
N LYS A 61 8.59 -11.06 11.25
CA LYS A 61 8.25 -11.54 12.59
C LYS A 61 9.50 -11.67 13.45
N ASP A 62 10.45 -12.50 13.03
CA ASP A 62 11.58 -12.91 13.87
C ASP A 62 12.70 -11.86 13.93
N LEU A 63 12.88 -11.04 12.88
CA LEU A 63 13.87 -9.98 12.90
C LEU A 63 13.27 -8.65 13.33
N LEU A 64 12.30 -8.12 12.58
CA LEU A 64 11.75 -6.79 12.84
C LEU A 64 10.88 -6.78 14.09
N GLY A 65 9.92 -7.70 14.21
CA GLY A 65 9.04 -7.84 15.38
C GLY A 65 9.80 -8.03 16.68
N ASP A 66 10.78 -8.93 16.71
CA ASP A 66 11.67 -9.12 17.87
C ASP A 66 12.46 -7.86 18.22
N THR A 67 12.92 -7.11 17.21
CA THR A 67 13.71 -5.89 17.44
C THR A 67 12.83 -4.79 18.00
N VAL A 68 11.64 -4.57 17.45
CA VAL A 68 10.65 -3.61 17.98
C VAL A 68 10.22 -4.01 19.40
N SER A 69 9.99 -5.30 19.64
CA SER A 69 9.67 -5.86 20.97
C SER A 69 10.68 -5.48 22.04
N LYS A 70 11.96 -5.46 21.69
CA LYS A 70 13.05 -5.11 22.62
C LYS A 70 13.24 -3.60 22.80
N VAL A 71 12.85 -2.79 21.82
CA VAL A 71 13.19 -1.36 21.77
C VAL A 71 12.02 -0.45 22.18
N ASP A 72 10.78 -0.76 21.81
CA ASP A 72 9.66 0.20 21.92
C ASP A 72 8.24 -0.42 22.06
N PHE A 73 8.09 -1.74 22.11
CA PHE A 73 6.76 -2.37 22.09
C PHE A 73 5.87 -2.06 23.29
N LYS A 74 6.44 -1.62 24.41
CA LYS A 74 5.63 -1.13 25.55
C LYS A 74 4.91 0.20 25.25
N SER A 75 5.37 0.95 24.26
CA SER A 75 4.86 2.28 23.92
C SER A 75 3.92 2.25 22.71
N ARG A 76 4.19 1.38 21.71
CA ARG A 76 3.51 1.39 20.41
C ARG A 76 3.23 -0.03 19.90
N PRO A 77 2.06 -0.25 19.27
CA PRO A 77 1.76 -1.51 18.60
C PRO A 77 2.68 -1.74 17.40
N PHE A 78 2.84 -3.03 17.05
CA PHE A 78 3.57 -3.49 15.88
C PHE A 78 2.65 -4.36 15.01
N LEU A 79 2.60 -4.05 13.71
CA LEU A 79 1.84 -4.77 12.69
C LEU A 79 2.81 -5.51 11.76
N LEU A 80 2.52 -6.78 11.45
CA LEU A 80 3.35 -7.60 10.57
C LEU A 80 3.26 -7.21 9.10
N SER A 81 2.19 -6.53 8.68
CA SER A 81 1.96 -6.00 7.33
C SER A 81 0.85 -4.95 7.38
N SER A 82 0.50 -4.41 6.22
CA SER A 82 -0.64 -3.54 5.95
C SER A 82 -1.08 -3.87 4.52
N PRO A 83 -2.27 -4.44 4.27
CA PRO A 83 -3.29 -4.78 5.25
C PRO A 83 -2.89 -5.98 6.10
N THR A 84 -3.45 -6.09 7.31
CA THR A 84 -3.28 -7.25 8.19
C THR A 84 -4.49 -7.43 9.09
N ASN A 85 -4.69 -8.64 9.62
CA ASN A 85 -5.72 -8.89 10.64
C ASN A 85 -5.23 -8.63 12.08
N GLY A 86 -4.02 -8.04 12.23
CA GLY A 86 -3.46 -7.63 13.51
C GLY A 86 -3.20 -8.83 14.43
N VAL A 87 -3.84 -8.87 15.59
CA VAL A 87 -3.68 -9.95 16.59
C VAL A 87 -4.03 -11.31 15.97
N GLU A 88 -5.06 -11.39 15.14
CA GLU A 88 -5.47 -12.64 14.48
C GLU A 88 -4.39 -13.18 13.54
N THR A 89 -3.70 -12.30 12.80
CA THR A 89 -2.55 -12.69 11.98
C THR A 89 -1.45 -13.32 12.83
N PHE A 90 -1.17 -12.78 14.03
CA PHE A 90 -0.20 -13.40 14.94
C PHE A 90 -0.66 -14.77 15.47
N GLN A 91 -1.95 -14.92 15.81
CA GLN A 91 -2.50 -16.17 16.34
C GLN A 91 -2.39 -17.33 15.34
N VAL A 92 -2.57 -17.05 14.04
CA VAL A 92 -2.44 -18.07 12.98
C VAL A 92 -0.99 -18.27 12.49
N GLY A 93 -0.02 -17.64 13.15
CA GLY A 93 1.41 -17.88 12.91
C GLY A 93 2.15 -16.78 12.15
N GLY A 94 1.45 -15.72 11.72
CA GLY A 94 2.02 -14.50 11.12
C GLY A 94 1.65 -14.25 9.66
N ILE A 95 0.87 -15.14 9.03
CA ILE A 95 0.33 -14.96 7.68
C ILE A 95 -1.12 -15.45 7.72
N SER A 96 -2.08 -14.53 7.61
CA SER A 96 -3.50 -14.86 7.55
C SER A 96 -3.90 -15.45 6.20
N GLU A 97 -4.95 -16.26 6.18
CA GLU A 97 -5.56 -16.74 4.92
C GLU A 97 -6.26 -15.62 4.15
N ASN A 98 -6.85 -14.65 4.86
CA ASN A 98 -7.44 -13.45 4.28
C ASN A 98 -6.94 -12.20 5.03
N PRO A 99 -5.74 -11.68 4.71
CA PRO A 99 -5.17 -10.50 5.37
C PRO A 99 -5.98 -9.21 5.16
N ASN A 100 -6.87 -9.18 4.15
CA ASN A 100 -7.69 -8.03 3.78
C ASN A 100 -9.14 -8.20 4.29
N SER A 101 -9.32 -8.70 5.51
CA SER A 101 -10.64 -8.95 6.10
C SER A 101 -11.30 -7.67 6.57
N GLU A 102 -12.62 -7.52 6.37
CA GLU A 102 -13.38 -6.39 6.94
C GLU A 102 -13.52 -6.51 8.48
N PHE A 103 -13.38 -7.73 9.01
CA PHE A 103 -13.71 -8.01 10.41
C PHE A 103 -12.57 -7.70 11.39
N TYR A 104 -11.32 -7.66 10.91
CA TYR A 104 -10.11 -7.54 11.72
C TYR A 104 -9.12 -6.55 11.12
N GLY A 105 -8.29 -5.95 11.98
CA GLY A 105 -7.17 -5.10 11.58
C GLY A 105 -7.52 -4.01 10.55
N ASP A 106 -6.79 -3.95 9.45
CA ASP A 106 -6.93 -2.94 8.41
C ASP A 106 -7.05 -3.53 6.99
N MET A 107 -7.65 -2.76 6.08
CA MET A 107 -7.96 -3.13 4.71
C MET A 107 -7.40 -2.13 3.71
N HIS A 108 -6.94 -2.65 2.57
CA HIS A 108 -6.66 -1.89 1.36
C HIS A 108 -7.81 -2.11 0.36
N TYR A 109 -8.47 -1.03 -0.08
CA TYR A 109 -9.63 -1.10 -0.97
C TYR A 109 -9.44 -0.25 -2.22
N TYR A 110 -9.29 -0.92 -3.36
CA TYR A 110 -9.22 -0.30 -4.68
C TYR A 110 -10.26 -0.94 -5.60
N THR A 111 -11.03 -0.11 -6.31
CA THR A 111 -12.06 -0.56 -7.25
C THR A 111 -12.05 0.30 -8.52
N PHE A 112 -12.41 -0.32 -9.64
CA PHE A 112 -12.68 0.36 -10.92
C PHE A 112 -14.19 0.39 -11.24
N SER A 113 -15.01 -0.06 -10.30
CA SER A 113 -16.48 -0.15 -10.44
C SER A 113 -17.13 1.22 -10.36
N ASP A 114 -18.36 1.32 -10.86
CA ASP A 114 -19.16 2.53 -10.69
C ASP A 114 -19.43 2.80 -9.21
N MET A 115 -18.99 3.96 -8.74
CA MET A 115 -19.15 4.40 -7.34
C MET A 115 -20.29 5.41 -7.16
N TRP A 116 -21.06 5.66 -8.21
CA TRP A 116 -22.30 6.41 -8.07
C TRP A 116 -23.33 5.60 -7.27
N PRO A 117 -24.25 6.26 -6.56
CA PRO A 117 -25.33 5.57 -5.87
C PRO A 117 -26.08 4.61 -6.81
N PRO A 118 -26.34 3.36 -6.39
CA PRO A 118 -26.26 2.83 -5.03
C PRO A 118 -24.95 2.05 -4.72
N PHE A 119 -23.77 2.65 -4.89
CA PHE A 119 -22.53 2.05 -4.42
C PHE A 119 -22.41 2.04 -2.89
N GLU A 120 -22.06 0.88 -2.33
CA GLU A 120 -21.76 0.69 -0.90
C GLU A 120 -20.30 0.25 -0.73
N PRO A 121 -19.43 1.07 -0.11
CA PRO A 121 -18.06 0.67 0.20
C PRO A 121 -18.04 -0.38 1.34
N PRO A 122 -16.96 -1.18 1.44
CA PRO A 122 -16.80 -2.11 2.57
C PRO A 122 -16.78 -1.37 3.91
N VAL A 123 -17.29 -2.03 4.95
CA VAL A 123 -17.32 -1.49 6.31
C VAL A 123 -16.28 -2.21 7.17
N ALA A 124 -15.01 -1.96 6.83
CA ALA A 124 -13.88 -2.52 7.54
C ALA A 124 -13.63 -1.82 8.90
N ARG A 125 -12.84 -2.46 9.78
CA ARG A 125 -12.40 -1.84 11.05
C ARG A 125 -11.53 -0.60 10.84
N CYS A 126 -10.68 -0.63 9.81
CA CYS A 126 -9.84 0.47 9.36
C CYS A 126 -9.58 0.29 7.86
N ILE A 127 -9.70 1.35 7.07
CA ILE A 127 -9.26 1.36 5.67
C ILE A 127 -7.97 2.19 5.62
N SER A 128 -6.83 1.52 5.58
CA SER A 128 -5.50 2.15 5.59
C SER A 128 -5.07 2.61 4.19
N GLU A 129 -5.62 2.00 3.14
CA GLU A 129 -5.45 2.46 1.76
C GLU A 129 -6.77 2.40 0.98
N PHE A 130 -7.03 3.48 0.26
CA PHE A 130 -8.05 3.59 -0.77
C PHE A 130 -7.71 4.77 -1.68
N GLY A 131 -8.14 4.73 -2.94
CA GLY A 131 -7.88 5.87 -3.81
C GLY A 131 -8.39 5.74 -5.23
N PHE A 132 -8.44 6.90 -5.88
CA PHE A 132 -8.75 7.06 -7.29
C PHE A 132 -7.65 7.88 -7.94
N GLN A 133 -7.38 7.58 -9.19
CA GLN A 133 -6.39 8.35 -9.93
C GLN A 133 -7.03 9.60 -10.51
N SER A 134 -6.26 10.69 -10.55
CA SER A 134 -6.63 11.89 -11.29
C SER A 134 -5.43 12.37 -12.09
N LEU A 135 -5.70 13.25 -13.06
CA LEU A 135 -4.62 14.05 -13.65
C LEU A 135 -4.25 15.20 -12.70
N PRO A 136 -2.97 15.62 -12.71
CA PRO A 136 -2.58 16.85 -12.03
C PRO A 136 -3.12 18.08 -12.77
N PHE A 137 -3.03 19.25 -12.13
CA PHE A 137 -3.36 20.52 -12.80
C PHE A 137 -2.50 20.76 -14.05
N VAL A 138 -3.07 21.51 -15.00
CA VAL A 138 -2.41 21.84 -16.28
C VAL A 138 -1.09 22.56 -16.06
N GLU A 139 -1.00 23.41 -15.04
CA GLU A 139 0.20 24.14 -14.63
C GLU A 139 1.33 23.18 -14.24
N THR A 140 1.01 22.10 -13.52
CA THR A 140 1.97 21.05 -13.18
C THR A 140 2.47 20.34 -14.44
N LEU A 141 1.57 20.03 -15.39
CA LEU A 141 1.96 19.42 -16.67
C LEU A 141 2.86 20.37 -17.49
N LYS A 142 2.52 21.66 -17.57
CA LYS A 142 3.33 22.69 -18.24
C LYS A 142 4.74 22.76 -17.63
N SER A 143 4.84 22.71 -16.30
CA SER A 143 6.14 22.70 -15.61
C SER A 143 6.99 21.47 -15.94
N ALA A 144 6.35 20.37 -16.35
CA ALA A 144 7.00 19.14 -16.80
C ALA A 144 7.28 19.10 -18.32
N GLY A 145 7.11 20.22 -19.03
CA GLY A 145 7.41 20.36 -20.46
C GLY A 145 6.26 20.00 -21.39
N PHE A 146 5.02 19.86 -20.88
CA PHE A 146 3.85 19.64 -21.73
C PHE A 146 3.44 20.93 -22.43
N GLU A 147 3.20 20.82 -23.73
CA GLU A 147 2.70 21.90 -24.57
C GLU A 147 1.21 21.67 -24.89
N GLN A 148 0.59 22.65 -25.56
CA GLN A 148 -0.83 22.57 -25.92
C GLN A 148 -1.20 21.29 -26.70
N LYS A 149 -0.28 20.78 -27.52
CA LYS A 149 -0.44 19.53 -28.29
C LYS A 149 -0.54 18.28 -27.42
N ASP A 150 0.00 18.33 -26.20
CA ASP A 150 0.07 17.20 -25.28
C ASP A 150 -1.17 17.09 -24.38
N PHE A 151 -2.00 18.14 -24.31
CA PHE A 151 -3.25 18.19 -23.53
C PHE A 151 -4.41 17.45 -24.21
N ASN A 152 -4.12 16.25 -24.69
CA ASN A 152 -5.09 15.27 -25.11
C ASN A 152 -4.92 14.04 -24.21
N PHE A 153 -6.00 13.56 -23.62
CA PHE A 153 -5.99 12.44 -22.67
C PHE A 153 -5.27 11.18 -23.19
N ASN A 154 -5.30 10.97 -24.51
CA ASN A 154 -4.63 9.86 -25.20
C ASN A 154 -3.36 10.27 -25.94
N SER A 155 -2.78 11.44 -25.62
CA SER A 155 -1.49 11.86 -26.19
C SER A 155 -0.39 10.88 -25.77
N GLN A 156 0.61 10.69 -26.63
CA GLN A 156 1.77 9.85 -26.31
C GLN A 156 2.49 10.35 -25.06
N SER A 157 2.54 11.67 -24.86
CA SER A 157 3.14 12.30 -23.68
C SER A 157 2.39 11.95 -22.39
N LEU A 158 1.05 12.01 -22.36
CA LEU A 158 0.27 11.61 -21.18
C LEU A 158 0.30 10.09 -20.95
N LEU A 159 0.17 9.29 -22.02
CA LEU A 159 0.27 7.83 -21.93
C LEU A 159 1.64 7.37 -21.42
N HIS A 160 2.72 8.03 -21.84
CA HIS A 160 4.06 7.76 -21.33
C HIS A 160 4.19 8.03 -19.82
N ARG A 161 3.50 9.03 -19.29
CA ARG A 161 3.47 9.34 -17.85
C ARG A 161 2.52 8.45 -17.05
N GLN A 162 1.64 7.70 -17.72
CA GLN A 162 0.71 6.80 -17.07
C GLN A 162 1.39 5.46 -16.76
N HIS A 163 1.56 5.15 -15.47
CA HIS A 163 2.21 3.92 -15.03
C HIS A 163 1.25 2.88 -14.46
N HIS A 164 -0.06 3.18 -14.44
CA HIS A 164 -1.10 2.24 -14.06
C HIS A 164 -1.89 1.81 -15.30
N SER A 165 -1.87 0.50 -15.59
CA SER A 165 -2.35 -0.08 -16.85
C SER A 165 -3.82 0.19 -17.17
N LEU A 166 -4.68 0.29 -16.15
CA LEU A 166 -6.12 0.51 -16.31
C LEU A 166 -6.57 1.96 -16.03
N ALA A 167 -5.64 2.85 -15.69
CA ALA A 167 -6.00 4.12 -15.08
C ALA A 167 -6.67 5.12 -16.02
N HIS A 168 -6.19 5.23 -17.27
CA HIS A 168 -6.84 6.10 -18.24
C HIS A 168 -8.24 5.61 -18.57
N ALA A 169 -8.41 4.29 -18.73
CA ALA A 169 -9.73 3.70 -18.95
C ALA A 169 -10.65 3.96 -17.75
N SER A 170 -10.17 3.79 -16.52
CA SER A 170 -10.98 3.98 -15.31
C SER A 170 -11.35 5.44 -15.03
N MET A 171 -10.43 6.39 -15.30
CA MET A 171 -10.73 7.83 -15.25
C MET A 171 -11.74 8.26 -16.31
N ALA A 172 -11.72 7.64 -17.49
CA ALA A 172 -12.63 7.97 -18.59
C ALA A 172 -14.03 7.32 -18.42
N SER A 173 -14.12 6.21 -17.68
CA SER A 173 -15.40 5.60 -17.34
C SER A 173 -16.09 6.35 -16.20
N ARG A 174 -17.43 6.23 -16.12
CA ARG A 174 -18.26 6.84 -15.06
C ARG A 174 -17.89 6.42 -13.63
N SER A 175 -16.97 5.47 -13.47
CA SER A 175 -16.50 4.96 -12.19
C SER A 175 -15.65 5.92 -11.38
N GLN A 176 -15.24 7.06 -11.94
CA GLN A 176 -14.61 8.12 -11.17
C GLN A 176 -15.41 9.41 -11.27
N VAL A 177 -15.54 10.10 -10.12
CA VAL A 177 -16.22 11.39 -9.99
C VAL A 177 -15.69 12.30 -11.10
N THR A 178 -16.54 12.57 -12.09
CA THR A 178 -16.17 13.41 -13.24
C THR A 178 -15.90 14.82 -12.72
N VAL A 179 -14.63 15.18 -12.55
CA VAL A 179 -14.25 16.59 -12.44
C VAL A 179 -14.36 17.17 -13.84
N ILE A 180 -15.54 17.69 -14.15
CA ILE A 180 -15.78 18.47 -15.34
C ILE A 180 -14.88 19.70 -15.22
N PHE A 181 -13.85 19.80 -16.06
CA PHE A 181 -13.17 21.06 -16.31
C PHE A 181 -14.16 21.97 -17.03
N GLY A 182 -14.97 22.69 -16.25
CA GLY A 182 -15.79 23.79 -16.73
C GLY A 182 -14.86 24.92 -17.15
N VAL A 183 -14.54 24.98 -18.44
CA VAL A 183 -13.98 26.19 -19.05
C VAL A 183 -15.16 27.14 -19.28
N GLY A 184 -15.62 27.78 -18.21
CA GLY A 184 -16.54 28.90 -18.29
C GLY A 184 -15.77 30.14 -18.73
N TYR A 185 -15.83 30.45 -20.02
CA TYR A 185 -15.58 31.82 -20.47
C TYR A 185 -16.91 32.57 -20.44
N SER A 186 -17.02 33.53 -19.52
CA SER A 186 -17.92 34.68 -19.61
C SER A 186 -17.40 35.68 -20.63
#